data_AF-A0A6L7A4L9-F1
#
_entry.id   AF-A0A6L7A4L9-F1
#
_cell.length_a   1.000
_cell.length_b   1.000
_cell.length_c   1.000
_cell.angle_alpha   90.00
_cell.angle_beta   90.00
_cell.angle_gamma   90.00
#
_symmetry.space_group_name_H-M   'P 1'
#
loop_
_entity.id
_entity.type
_entity.pdbx_description
1 polymer ?
#
loop_
_entity_poly.entity_id
_entity_poly.type
_entity_poly.pdbx_seq_one_letter_code
_entity_poly.pdbx_strand_id
1 'polypeptide(L)'
;MKNYLWLVALLPLLSGCESQAILVKKDDAYFAPPKTEAPPPADGRAGGVFETGYNWSLTADRRAYRVGDILTVILEESTQSSKQAKTNFGKSNTVDIGAPTIFGHTKDKLSGSIDANRDFDGSATSQQQNSLRGEITVSVHAVQPNGILEIRGEKWLTLNQGDEYIRLSGLVRADDIQN
;
A
#
# COMPACT_ATOMS: atom_id res chain seq x y z
N MET A 1 -12.66 -31.88 -38.06
CA MET A 1 -13.22 -31.93 -36.68
C MET A 1 -12.16 -31.93 -35.58
N LYS A 2 -10.92 -32.40 -35.82
CA LYS A 2 -9.86 -32.54 -34.81
C LYS A 2 -9.24 -31.22 -34.31
N ASN A 3 -9.31 -30.15 -35.11
CA ASN A 3 -8.70 -28.84 -34.76
C ASN A 3 -9.58 -27.98 -33.82
N TYR A 4 -10.90 -28.19 -33.80
CA TYR A 4 -11.79 -27.46 -32.88
C TYR A 4 -11.66 -27.95 -31.43
N LEU A 5 -11.22 -29.20 -31.24
CA LEU A 5 -11.02 -29.80 -29.91
C LEU A 5 -9.85 -29.14 -29.16
N TRP A 6 -8.83 -28.68 -29.89
CA TRP A 6 -7.72 -27.88 -29.34
C TRP A 6 -8.15 -26.47 -28.95
N LEU A 7 -9.05 -25.84 -29.71
CA LEU A 7 -9.59 -24.50 -29.40
C LEU A 7 -10.47 -24.49 -28.15
N VAL A 8 -11.27 -25.55 -27.93
CA VAL A 8 -12.12 -25.68 -26.72
C VAL A 8 -11.27 -25.96 -25.47
N ALA A 9 -10.17 -26.69 -25.60
CA ALA A 9 -9.26 -26.97 -24.49
C ALA A 9 -8.45 -25.73 -24.03
N LEU A 10 -8.29 -24.72 -24.90
CA LEU A 10 -7.57 -23.48 -24.58
C LEU A 10 -8.46 -22.40 -23.93
N LEU A 11 -9.79 -22.55 -23.99
CA LEU A 11 -10.74 -21.58 -23.45
C LEU A 11 -10.68 -21.35 -21.92
N PRO A 12 -10.40 -22.34 -21.04
CA PRO A 12 -10.34 -22.10 -19.60
C PRO A 12 -9.06 -21.37 -19.17
N LEU A 13 -8.03 -21.28 -20.02
CA LEU A 13 -6.80 -20.52 -19.76
C LEU A 13 -6.99 -19.00 -19.91
N LEU A 14 -8.13 -18.55 -20.45
CA LEU A 14 -8.53 -17.15 -20.51
C LEU A 14 -9.41 -16.71 -19.33
N SER A 15 -9.55 -17.54 -18.28
CA SER A 15 -10.12 -17.08 -17.02
C SER A 15 -9.14 -16.09 -16.38
N GLY A 16 -9.32 -14.82 -16.75
CA GLY A 16 -8.53 -13.70 -16.23
C GLY A 16 -8.60 -13.69 -14.71
N CYS A 17 -7.44 -13.51 -14.09
CA CYS A 17 -7.35 -13.21 -12.68
C CYS A 17 -7.92 -11.80 -12.48
N GLU A 18 -9.22 -11.68 -12.23
CA GLU A 18 -9.77 -10.41 -11.77
C GLU A 18 -9.28 -10.22 -10.33
N SER A 19 -8.35 -9.28 -10.14
CA SER A 19 -7.96 -8.84 -8.82
C SER A 19 -9.15 -8.10 -8.23
N GLN A 20 -9.78 -8.73 -7.25
CA GLN A 20 -10.89 -8.16 -6.49
C GLN A 20 -10.46 -6.77 -6.00
N ALA A 21 -11.15 -5.75 -6.48
CA ALA A 21 -10.93 -4.39 -6.01
C ALA A 21 -11.22 -4.35 -4.52
N ILE A 22 -10.27 -3.84 -3.73
CA ILE A 22 -10.47 -3.60 -2.30
C ILE A 22 -11.51 -2.47 -2.19
N LEU A 23 -12.79 -2.85 -2.13
CA LEU A 23 -13.88 -1.93 -1.86
C LEU A 23 -13.87 -1.65 -0.36
N VAL A 24 -13.37 -0.49 0.01
CA VAL A 24 -13.45 -0.05 1.39
C VAL A 24 -14.90 0.27 1.74
N LYS A 25 -15.41 -0.48 2.70
CA LYS A 25 -16.78 -0.37 3.19
C LYS A 25 -16.85 0.67 4.30
N LYS A 26 -17.80 1.60 4.19
CA LYS A 26 -18.16 2.56 5.23
C LYS A 26 -18.61 1.86 6.52
N ASP A 27 -18.19 2.38 7.66
CA ASP A 27 -18.48 1.87 9.00
C ASP A 27 -18.01 0.43 9.21
N ASP A 28 -16.73 0.17 8.98
CA ASP A 28 -16.19 -1.14 9.32
C ASP A 28 -16.10 -1.32 10.84
N ALA A 29 -16.21 -2.57 11.30
CA ALA A 29 -16.14 -2.88 12.72
C ALA A 29 -14.70 -2.82 13.27
N TYR A 30 -13.69 -2.71 12.40
CA TYR A 30 -12.28 -2.79 12.79
C TYR A 30 -11.74 -1.44 13.26
N PHE A 31 -12.25 -0.34 12.69
CA PHE A 31 -11.93 1.04 13.04
C PHE A 31 -13.00 1.69 13.95
N ALA A 32 -14.09 0.97 14.26
CA ALA A 32 -15.07 1.42 15.24
C ALA A 32 -14.45 1.49 16.65
N PRO A 33 -14.78 2.50 17.47
CA PRO A 33 -14.22 2.63 18.82
C PRO A 33 -14.40 1.35 19.64
N PRO A 34 -13.39 0.96 20.44
CA PRO A 34 -13.48 -0.22 21.27
C PRO A 34 -14.66 -0.08 22.23
N LYS A 35 -15.42 -1.15 22.40
CA LYS A 35 -16.43 -1.24 23.45
C LYS A 35 -15.67 -1.31 24.78
N THR A 36 -15.76 -0.27 25.59
CA THR A 36 -15.22 -0.29 26.94
C THR A 36 -16.08 -1.23 27.78
N GLU A 37 -15.54 -2.36 28.17
CA GLU A 37 -16.19 -3.23 29.14
C GLU A 37 -16.23 -2.50 30.48
N ALA A 38 -17.43 -2.38 31.06
CA ALA A 38 -17.55 -1.82 32.40
C ALA A 38 -16.71 -2.68 33.35
N PRO A 39 -15.83 -2.08 34.17
CA PRO A 39 -15.08 -2.85 35.14
C PRO A 39 -16.06 -3.65 36.00
N PRO A 40 -15.74 -4.91 36.34
CA PRO A 40 -16.59 -5.70 37.22
C PRO A 40 -16.83 -4.90 38.50
N PRO A 41 -18.06 -4.94 39.05
CA PRO A 41 -18.37 -4.22 40.28
C PRO A 41 -17.35 -4.63 41.34
N ALA A 42 -16.70 -3.65 41.96
CA ALA A 42 -15.72 -3.90 43.00
C ALA A 42 -16.38 -4.76 44.09
N ASP A 43 -15.70 -5.85 44.50
CA ASP A 43 -16.10 -6.61 45.68
C ASP A 43 -16.12 -5.62 46.85
N GLY A 44 -17.32 -5.27 47.32
CA GLY A 44 -17.50 -4.20 48.29
C GLY A 44 -16.68 -4.45 49.54
N ARG A 45 -15.54 -3.77 49.66
CA ARG A 45 -14.77 -3.70 50.90
C ARG A 45 -15.31 -2.54 51.71
N ALA A 46 -15.77 -2.82 52.92
CA ALA A 46 -16.29 -1.80 53.82
C ALA A 46 -15.22 -0.73 54.09
N GLY A 47 -15.52 0.54 53.77
CA GLY A 47 -14.93 1.68 54.45
C GLY A 47 -14.10 2.69 53.66
N GLY A 48 -14.08 2.71 52.32
CA GLY A 48 -13.31 3.71 51.57
C GLY A 48 -13.89 4.09 50.21
N VAL A 49 -13.71 5.37 49.82
CA VAL A 49 -13.96 5.90 48.46
C VAL A 49 -12.81 5.54 47.50
N PHE A 50 -11.68 5.07 48.04
CA PHE A 50 -10.48 4.75 47.28
C PHE A 50 -10.59 3.37 46.62
N GLU A 51 -10.46 3.35 45.29
CA GLU A 51 -10.45 2.14 44.49
C GLU A 51 -9.03 1.90 43.94
N THR A 52 -8.43 0.76 44.27
CA THR A 52 -7.05 0.42 43.89
C THR A 52 -6.85 0.25 42.38
N GLY A 53 -7.93 0.04 41.62
CA GLY A 53 -7.89 -0.04 40.15
C GLY A 53 -7.83 1.31 39.42
N TYR A 54 -8.15 2.41 40.10
CA TYR A 54 -8.04 3.76 39.54
C TYR A 54 -6.69 4.37 39.91
N ASN A 55 -5.64 4.04 39.16
CA ASN A 55 -4.35 4.72 39.23
C ASN A 55 -4.47 6.12 38.58
N TRP A 56 -5.15 7.02 39.28
CA TRP A 56 -5.12 8.46 39.04
C TRP A 56 -3.90 8.98 39.82
N SER A 57 -2.90 9.49 39.12
CA SER A 57 -1.84 10.26 39.78
C SER A 57 -2.31 11.70 39.87
N LEU A 58 -2.45 12.22 41.09
CA LEU A 58 -2.82 13.61 41.36
C LEU A 58 -1.82 14.63 40.79
N THR A 59 -0.61 14.17 40.47
CA THR A 59 0.52 15.02 40.05
C THR A 59 1.02 14.69 38.65
N ALA A 60 0.50 13.64 38.00
CA ALA A 60 0.89 13.32 36.63
C ALA A 60 0.03 14.08 35.64
N ASP A 61 0.65 14.42 34.51
CA ASP A 61 -0.02 15.02 33.39
C ASP A 61 -1.02 14.02 32.77
N ARG A 62 -2.23 14.50 32.45
CA ARG A 62 -3.30 13.66 31.93
C ARG A 62 -3.01 13.36 30.46
N ARG A 63 -2.40 12.20 30.19
CA ARG A 63 -2.25 11.67 28.83
C ARG A 63 -3.12 10.43 28.65
N ALA A 64 -3.35 10.05 27.39
CA ALA A 64 -4.05 8.81 27.07
C ALA A 64 -3.17 7.60 27.41
N TYR A 65 -3.71 6.66 28.18
CA TYR A 65 -3.01 5.43 28.59
C TYR A 65 -3.92 4.19 28.58
N ARG A 66 -5.22 4.35 28.32
CA ARG A 66 -6.22 3.30 28.50
C ARG A 66 -6.96 3.04 27.21
N VAL A 67 -7.47 1.82 27.08
CA VAL A 67 -8.38 1.46 26.00
C VAL A 67 -9.62 2.34 26.06
N GLY A 68 -9.99 2.93 24.93
CA GLY A 68 -11.09 3.89 24.80
C GLY A 68 -10.68 5.35 24.96
N ASP A 69 -9.42 5.65 25.33
CA ASP A 69 -8.93 7.03 25.29
C ASP A 69 -8.87 7.54 23.84
N ILE A 70 -9.12 8.83 23.68
CA ILE A 70 -9.19 9.50 22.38
C ILE A 70 -7.93 10.33 22.17
N LEU A 71 -7.39 10.26 20.95
CA LEU A 71 -6.23 11.01 20.51
C LEU A 71 -6.56 11.82 19.26
N THR A 72 -5.95 12.99 19.14
CA THR A 72 -5.94 13.74 17.89
C THR A 72 -4.59 13.54 17.22
N VAL A 73 -4.60 12.98 16.03
CA VAL A 73 -3.39 12.81 15.20
C VAL A 73 -3.37 13.90 14.15
N ILE A 74 -2.29 14.68 14.15
CA ILE A 74 -2.01 15.68 13.13
C ILE A 74 -1.31 14.95 11.97
N LEU A 75 -1.91 14.97 10.79
CA LEU A 75 -1.33 14.43 9.57
C LEU A 75 -0.59 15.56 8.84
N GLU A 76 0.73 15.41 8.74
CA GLU A 76 1.58 16.19 7.85
C GLU A 76 2.40 15.23 7.00
N GLU A 77 1.88 14.88 5.82
CA GLU A 77 2.55 13.98 4.89
C GLU A 77 2.99 14.76 3.64
N SER A 78 4.28 14.68 3.33
CA SER A 78 4.86 15.11 2.06
C SER A 78 5.50 13.91 1.38
N THR A 79 4.83 13.35 0.38
CA THR A 79 5.35 12.22 -0.39
C THR A 79 5.88 12.71 -1.72
N GLN A 80 7.22 12.67 -1.88
CA GLN A 80 7.90 12.94 -3.14
C GLN A 80 8.42 11.61 -3.71
N SER A 81 7.80 11.15 -4.79
CA SER A 81 8.23 9.95 -5.50
C SER A 81 8.78 10.33 -6.87
N SER A 82 10.02 9.92 -7.16
CA SER A 82 10.63 10.05 -8.47
C SER A 82 10.91 8.66 -9.03
N LYS A 83 10.27 8.31 -10.13
CA LYS A 83 10.50 7.06 -10.84
C LYS A 83 11.27 7.34 -12.13
N GLN A 84 12.47 6.79 -12.22
CA GLN A 84 13.31 6.85 -13.41
C GLN A 84 13.30 5.47 -14.06
N ALA A 85 12.88 5.40 -15.32
CA ALA A 85 12.94 4.21 -16.14
C ALA A 85 13.86 4.49 -17.33
N LYS A 86 14.97 3.76 -17.41
CA LYS A 86 15.90 3.80 -18.55
C LYS A 86 15.74 2.51 -19.34
N THR A 87 15.43 2.63 -20.62
CA THR A 87 15.28 1.51 -21.55
C THR A 87 16.29 1.64 -22.67
N ASN A 88 17.22 0.69 -22.74
CA ASN A 88 18.19 0.58 -23.81
C ASN A 88 17.86 -0.68 -24.62
N PHE A 89 17.62 -0.55 -25.92
CA PHE A 89 17.33 -1.67 -26.81
C PHE A 89 18.14 -1.54 -28.11
N GLY A 90 19.07 -2.48 -28.33
CA GLY A 90 19.84 -2.60 -29.57
C GLY A 90 19.49 -3.88 -30.31
N LYS A 91 19.33 -3.81 -31.64
CA LYS A 91 19.20 -4.98 -32.52
C LYS A 91 20.11 -4.82 -33.73
N SER A 92 21.14 -5.67 -33.78
CA SER A 92 22.01 -5.86 -34.94
C SER A 92 21.53 -7.05 -35.76
N ASN A 93 21.35 -6.88 -37.07
CA ASN A 93 21.00 -7.95 -37.99
C ASN A 93 21.96 -7.93 -39.18
N THR A 94 22.82 -8.94 -39.27
CA THR A 94 23.72 -9.15 -40.41
C THR A 94 23.10 -10.23 -41.30
N VAL A 95 22.94 -9.91 -42.59
CA VAL A 95 22.46 -10.85 -43.61
C VAL A 95 23.55 -11.05 -44.64
N ASP A 96 24.11 -12.26 -44.67
CA ASP A 96 25.14 -12.65 -45.62
C ASP A 96 24.49 -13.24 -46.88
N ILE A 97 24.67 -12.59 -48.02
CA ILE A 97 24.24 -13.12 -49.31
C ILE A 97 25.42 -13.91 -49.90
N GLY A 98 25.35 -15.23 -49.75
CA GLY A 98 26.35 -16.16 -50.32
C GLY A 98 26.37 -16.13 -51.84
N ALA A 99 27.57 -16.18 -52.43
CA ALA A 99 27.76 -16.13 -53.87
C ALA A 99 27.10 -17.35 -54.57
N PRO A 100 26.29 -17.16 -55.64
CA PRO A 100 25.68 -18.26 -56.35
C PRO A 100 26.72 -19.08 -57.14
N THR A 101 26.73 -20.40 -56.94
CA THR A 101 27.53 -21.33 -57.75
C THR A 101 26.78 -21.70 -59.02
N ILE A 102 27.31 -21.31 -60.18
CA ILE A 102 26.75 -21.64 -61.50
C ILE A 102 27.79 -22.51 -62.22
N PHE A 103 27.39 -23.71 -62.68
CA PHE A 103 28.27 -24.66 -63.40
C PHE A 103 29.57 -25.04 -62.66
N GLY A 104 29.55 -25.20 -61.33
CA GLY A 104 30.71 -25.65 -60.56
C GLY A 104 31.81 -24.59 -60.35
N HIS A 105 31.61 -23.36 -60.83
CA HIS A 105 32.49 -22.23 -60.57
C HIS A 105 31.79 -21.22 -59.63
N THR A 106 32.33 -21.06 -58.42
CA THR A 106 31.89 -20.02 -57.49
C THR A 106 32.32 -18.65 -58.01
N LYS A 107 31.37 -17.75 -58.23
CA LYS A 107 31.64 -16.36 -58.63
C LYS A 107 31.70 -15.48 -57.38
N ASP A 108 32.84 -15.50 -56.70
CA ASP A 108 33.07 -14.74 -55.44
C ASP A 108 32.80 -13.23 -55.58
N LYS A 109 32.90 -12.66 -56.78
CA LYS A 109 32.63 -11.24 -57.03
C LYS A 109 31.14 -10.85 -56.89
N LEU A 110 30.24 -11.80 -56.63
CA LEU A 110 28.79 -11.55 -56.48
C LEU A 110 28.30 -11.81 -55.05
N SER A 111 29.19 -11.93 -54.06
CA SER A 111 28.81 -11.89 -52.65
C SER A 111 28.59 -10.44 -52.18
N GLY A 112 27.58 -10.21 -51.36
CA GLY A 112 27.35 -8.93 -50.69
C GLY A 112 26.84 -9.15 -49.27
N SER A 113 27.28 -8.33 -48.31
CA SER A 113 26.68 -8.29 -46.98
C SER A 113 25.73 -7.10 -46.88
N ILE A 114 24.64 -7.28 -46.15
CA ILE A 114 23.75 -6.19 -45.75
C ILE A 114 23.75 -6.14 -44.23
N ASP A 115 24.28 -5.04 -43.70
CA ASP A 115 24.31 -4.78 -42.28
C ASP A 115 23.19 -3.79 -41.91
N ALA A 116 22.27 -4.25 -41.06
CA ALA A 116 21.17 -3.43 -40.54
C ALA A 116 21.31 -3.32 -39.01
N ASN A 117 21.63 -2.12 -38.53
CA ASN A 117 21.71 -1.82 -37.11
C ASN A 117 20.56 -0.91 -36.67
N ARG A 118 19.87 -1.25 -35.57
CA ARG A 118 18.82 -0.42 -34.98
C ARG A 118 19.02 -0.30 -33.48
N ASP A 119 19.33 0.92 -33.04
CA ASP A 119 19.49 1.27 -31.63
C ASP A 119 18.35 2.18 -31.17
N PHE A 120 17.85 1.94 -29.96
CA PHE A 120 16.83 2.74 -29.28
C PHE A 120 17.22 2.95 -27.82
N ASP A 121 17.53 4.20 -27.47
CA ASP A 121 17.74 4.64 -26.10
C ASP A 121 16.59 5.56 -25.68
N GLY A 122 15.82 5.12 -24.69
CA GLY A 122 14.71 5.87 -24.11
C GLY A 122 14.90 6.07 -22.61
N SER A 123 14.62 7.28 -22.13
CA SER A 123 14.53 7.57 -20.69
C SER A 123 13.18 8.18 -20.38
N ALA A 124 12.49 7.64 -19.38
CA ALA A 124 11.27 8.20 -18.83
C ALA A 124 11.51 8.58 -17.37
N THR A 125 11.26 9.84 -17.03
CA THR A 125 11.26 10.33 -15.65
C THR A 125 9.85 10.74 -15.29
N SER A 126 9.31 10.17 -14.21
CA SER A 126 8.02 10.53 -13.64
C SER A 126 8.24 11.06 -12.24
N GLN A 127 7.79 12.29 -11.99
CA GLN A 127 7.79 12.90 -10.66
C GLN A 127 6.34 12.99 -10.18
N GLN A 128 6.08 12.45 -8.99
CA GLN A 128 4.81 12.58 -8.31
C GLN A 128 5.04 13.29 -6.96
N GLN A 129 4.33 14.39 -6.75
CA GLN A 129 4.33 15.14 -5.49
C GLN A 129 2.93 15.06 -4.92
N ASN A 130 2.81 14.55 -3.70
CA ASN A 130 1.56 14.55 -2.96
C ASN A 130 1.79 15.21 -1.60
N SER A 131 0.88 16.11 -1.21
CA SER A 131 0.89 16.73 0.11
C SER A 131 -0.45 16.52 0.78
N LEU A 132 -0.45 16.00 2.00
CA LEU A 132 -1.64 15.83 2.82
C LEU A 132 -1.43 16.57 4.15
N ARG A 133 -2.39 17.43 4.50
CA ARG A 133 -2.43 18.17 5.76
C ARG A 133 -3.81 18.03 6.38
N GLY A 134 -3.89 17.63 7.64
CA GLY A 134 -5.16 17.53 8.33
C GLY A 134 -5.04 16.98 9.75
N GLU A 135 -6.19 16.75 10.37
CA GLU A 135 -6.30 16.14 11.69
C GLU A 135 -7.34 15.02 11.66
N ILE A 136 -7.03 13.94 12.37
CA ILE A 136 -7.92 12.78 12.55
C ILE A 136 -8.02 12.43 14.03
N THR A 137 -9.25 12.23 14.49
CA THR A 137 -9.52 11.69 15.82
C THR A 137 -9.47 10.18 15.77
N VAL A 138 -8.69 9.58 16.67
CA VAL A 138 -8.53 8.13 16.80
C VAL A 138 -8.77 7.70 18.23
N SER A 139 -9.04 6.41 18.43
CA SER A 139 -9.19 5.83 19.76
C SER A 139 -8.12 4.78 20.03
N VAL A 140 -7.75 4.61 21.29
CA VAL A 140 -6.85 3.54 21.74
C VAL A 140 -7.63 2.23 21.80
N HIS A 141 -7.35 1.28 20.92
CA HIS A 141 -8.02 -0.02 20.85
C HIS A 141 -7.47 -1.03 21.85
N ALA A 142 -6.16 -1.03 22.06
CA ALA A 142 -5.49 -1.95 22.96
C ALA A 142 -4.23 -1.32 23.54
N VAL A 143 -3.84 -1.78 24.72
CA VAL A 143 -2.56 -1.45 25.34
C VAL A 143 -1.75 -2.73 25.40
N GLN A 144 -0.61 -2.75 24.71
CA GLN A 144 0.28 -3.89 24.69
C GLN A 144 0.98 -4.07 26.05
N PRO A 145 1.48 -5.28 26.37
CA PRO A 145 2.18 -5.55 27.63
C PRO A 145 3.41 -4.66 27.89
N ASN A 146 4.00 -4.10 26.84
CA ASN A 146 5.13 -3.17 26.90
C ASN A 146 4.71 -1.70 27.07
N GLY A 147 3.42 -1.39 27.21
CA GLY A 147 2.89 -0.03 27.36
C GLY A 147 2.70 0.73 26.04
N ILE A 148 2.89 0.09 24.89
CA ILE A 148 2.59 0.68 23.58
C ILE A 148 1.08 0.64 23.35
N LEU A 149 0.53 1.76 22.86
CA LEU A 149 -0.88 1.92 22.54
C LEU A 149 -1.11 1.54 21.08
N GLU A 150 -2.06 0.66 20.84
CA GLU A 150 -2.61 0.43 19.51
C GLU A 150 -3.75 1.39 19.27
N ILE A 151 -3.63 2.25 18.26
CA ILE A 151 -4.61 3.28 17.93
C ILE A 151 -5.27 2.95 16.60
N ARG A 152 -6.58 3.22 16.50
CA ARG A 152 -7.30 3.17 15.23
C ARG A 152 -8.39 4.22 15.18
N GLY A 153 -8.63 4.73 13.98
CA GLY A 153 -9.75 5.61 13.70
C GLY A 153 -9.92 5.85 12.21
N GLU A 154 -11.12 6.30 11.87
CA GLU A 154 -11.49 6.65 10.50
C GLU A 154 -12.19 8.01 10.46
N LYS A 155 -11.92 8.76 9.39
CA LYS A 155 -12.60 10.02 9.10
C LYS A 155 -13.05 9.98 7.65
N TRP A 156 -14.36 10.05 7.47
CA TRP A 156 -15.01 10.18 6.17
C TRP A 156 -15.09 11.66 5.82
N LEU A 157 -14.64 12.02 4.62
CA LEU A 157 -14.72 13.38 4.09
C LEU A 157 -15.42 13.32 2.74
N THR A 158 -16.53 14.05 2.60
CA THR A 158 -17.18 14.21 1.30
C THR A 158 -16.59 15.46 0.65
N LEU A 159 -15.70 15.28 -0.32
CA LEU A 159 -15.18 16.36 -1.16
C LEU A 159 -15.84 16.28 -2.52
N ASN A 160 -16.50 17.36 -2.95
CA ASN A 160 -17.01 17.76 -4.27
C ASN A 160 -17.37 16.70 -5.35
N GLN A 161 -16.58 15.65 -5.55
CA GLN A 161 -16.71 14.59 -6.54
C GLN A 161 -16.87 13.16 -5.96
N GLY A 162 -16.95 12.97 -4.64
CA GLY A 162 -17.21 11.65 -4.06
C GLY A 162 -17.05 11.56 -2.54
N ASP A 163 -17.22 10.36 -2.01
CA ASP A 163 -16.87 10.01 -0.64
C ASP A 163 -15.40 9.61 -0.59
N GLU A 164 -14.57 10.43 0.05
CA GLU A 164 -13.20 10.11 0.41
C GLU A 164 -13.16 9.67 1.88
N TYR A 165 -12.20 8.82 2.23
CA TYR A 165 -11.99 8.43 3.63
C TYR A 165 -10.51 8.34 3.94
N ILE A 166 -10.20 8.64 5.19
CA ILE A 166 -8.87 8.50 5.76
C ILE A 166 -9.00 7.52 6.92
N ARG A 167 -8.19 6.47 6.89
CA ARG A 167 -8.08 5.46 7.94
C ARG A 167 -6.68 5.46 8.49
N LEU A 168 -6.57 5.53 9.81
CA LEU A 168 -5.29 5.45 10.50
C LEU A 168 -5.33 4.27 11.47
N SER A 169 -4.30 3.41 11.37
CA SER A 169 -4.04 2.35 12.33
C SER A 169 -2.56 2.29 12.61
N GLY A 170 -2.16 2.23 13.87
CA GLY A 170 -0.74 2.18 14.21
C GLY A 170 -0.46 1.98 15.68
N LEU A 171 0.83 1.97 15.99
CA LEU A 171 1.36 1.82 17.34
C LEU A 171 1.96 3.15 17.78
N VAL A 172 1.59 3.60 18.98
CA VAL A 172 2.03 4.88 19.56
C VAL A 172 2.57 4.63 20.95
N ARG A 173 3.69 5.27 21.28
CA ARG A 173 4.22 5.28 22.65
C ARG A 173 3.54 6.41 23.40
N ALA A 174 3.16 6.17 24.66
CA ALA A 174 2.51 7.19 25.45
C ALA A 174 3.40 8.43 25.73
N ASP A 175 4.73 8.26 25.66
CA ASP A 175 5.70 9.35 25.81
C ASP A 175 5.66 10.36 24.65
N ASP A 176 5.25 9.92 23.46
CA ASP A 176 5.19 10.75 22.24
C ASP A 176 3.90 11.60 22.17
N ILE A 177 2.94 11.36 23.09
CA ILE A 177 1.69 12.12 23.16
C ILE A 177 1.96 13.46 23.85
N GLN A 178 1.74 14.53 23.10
CA GLN A 178 1.81 15.90 23.60
C GLN A 178 0.42 16.35 24.07
N ASN A 179 0.39 17.23 25.08
CA ASN A 179 -0.83 17.83 25.63
C ASN A 179 -1.14 19.19 25.01
#